data_AF-A0A7W0R1W0-F1
#
_entry.id   AF-A0A7W0R1W0-F1
#
_cell.length_a   1.000
_cell.length_b   1.000
_cell.length_c   1.000
_cell.angle_alpha   90.00
_cell.angle_beta   90.00
_cell.angle_gamma   90.00
#
_symmetry.space_group_name_H-M   'P 1'
#
loop_
_entity.id
_entity.type
_entity.pdbx_description
1 polymer ?
#
loop_
_entity_poly.entity_id
_entity_poly.type
_entity_poly.pdbx_seq_one_letter_code
_entity_poly.pdbx_strand_id
1 'polypeptide(L)'
;MWRTSGLTGLAVAVLLVTAACSETEPRSARPPQPLPTDFLNGGACEPLGLDRLPSDAGCASEIEGDADGDGSIDTLTVYALVGDDERPRSWHMRLATSAGVHDQILDAGNPFSYPRAVGAADVNGDGRSEWFVKTLDLASHGTAWKQLNLFVLVETDLEIVTHEGEPLAMRVGGISRLGEGIACPGGHLALLRAEARNVRNTRWVSSARIFTLEGTETTFVERTSQTLHLDDYNDPALNRFYQLHCRQLSHSA
;
A
#
# COMPACT_ATOMS: atom_id res chain seq x y z
N MET A 1 10.70 -74.35 -21.06
CA MET A 1 9.44 -74.22 -20.30
C MET A 1 9.00 -72.76 -20.36
N TRP A 2 7.96 -72.47 -21.14
CA TRP A 2 7.39 -71.13 -21.31
C TRP A 2 6.25 -70.94 -20.31
N ARG A 3 6.19 -69.79 -19.64
CA ARG A 3 5.04 -69.37 -18.82
C ARG A 3 4.42 -68.12 -19.45
N THR A 4 3.22 -68.31 -19.97
CA THR A 4 2.23 -67.29 -20.32
C THR A 4 1.22 -67.12 -19.17
N SER A 5 0.40 -66.06 -19.26
CA SER A 5 -0.81 -65.75 -18.48
C SER A 5 -0.60 -64.76 -17.32
N GLY A 6 -1.38 -63.69 -17.16
CA GLY A 6 -2.56 -63.23 -17.90
C GLY A 6 -2.95 -61.82 -17.42
N LEU A 7 -3.48 -61.01 -18.33
CA LEU A 7 -3.99 -59.66 -18.07
C LEU A 7 -5.52 -59.76 -17.86
N THR A 8 -5.98 -59.44 -16.65
CA THR A 8 -7.40 -59.33 -16.32
C THR A 8 -7.84 -57.88 -16.50
N GLY A 9 -8.61 -57.60 -17.55
CA GLY A 9 -9.23 -56.29 -17.77
C GLY A 9 -10.50 -56.14 -16.93
N LEU A 10 -10.56 -55.10 -16.11
CA LEU A 10 -11.75 -54.69 -15.36
C LEU A 10 -12.41 -53.52 -16.11
N ALA A 11 -13.61 -53.76 -16.63
CA ALA A 11 -14.45 -52.73 -17.24
C ALA A 11 -15.24 -52.01 -16.14
N VAL A 12 -14.97 -50.71 -15.96
CA VAL A 12 -15.72 -49.83 -15.05
C VAL A 12 -16.86 -49.20 -15.83
N ALA A 13 -18.10 -49.50 -15.42
CA ALA A 13 -19.28 -48.84 -15.95
C ALA A 13 -19.47 -47.48 -15.26
N VAL A 14 -19.40 -46.40 -16.04
CA VAL A 14 -19.65 -45.03 -15.57
C VAL A 14 -21.15 -44.75 -15.70
N LEU A 15 -21.82 -44.60 -14.56
CA LEU A 15 -23.20 -44.11 -14.48
C LEU A 15 -23.19 -42.58 -14.54
N LEU A 16 -23.67 -42.02 -15.65
CA LEU A 16 -23.93 -40.59 -15.80
C LEU A 16 -25.25 -40.23 -15.13
N VAL A 17 -25.19 -39.57 -13.98
CA VAL A 17 -26.33 -38.92 -13.34
C VAL A 17 -26.43 -37.50 -13.89
N THR A 18 -27.42 -37.25 -14.74
CA THR A 18 -27.75 -35.89 -15.22
C THR A 18 -28.60 -35.17 -14.17
N ALA A 19 -27.97 -34.46 -13.25
CA ALA A 19 -28.68 -33.53 -12.37
C ALA A 19 -29.11 -32.31 -13.19
N ALA A 20 -30.42 -32.05 -13.27
CA ALA A 20 -30.96 -30.84 -13.85
C ALA A 20 -30.70 -29.68 -12.88
N CYS A 21 -29.58 -28.98 -13.06
CA CYS A 21 -29.32 -27.71 -12.40
C CYS A 21 -30.23 -26.65 -13.01
N SER A 22 -31.13 -26.07 -12.21
CA SER A 22 -31.78 -24.80 -12.57
C SER A 22 -30.70 -23.72 -12.60
N GLU A 23 -30.29 -23.31 -13.80
CA GLU A 23 -29.46 -22.14 -14.02
C GLU A 23 -30.23 -20.91 -13.54
N THR A 24 -29.91 -20.47 -12.32
CA THR A 24 -30.24 -19.12 -11.89
C THR A 24 -29.37 -18.20 -12.74
N GLU A 25 -29.97 -17.48 -13.68
CA GLU A 25 -29.25 -16.47 -14.47
C GLU A 25 -28.45 -15.59 -13.51
N PRO A 26 -27.11 -15.54 -13.63
CA PRO A 26 -26.32 -14.65 -12.80
C PRO A 26 -26.80 -13.23 -13.10
N ARG A 27 -27.45 -12.60 -12.13
CA ARG A 27 -27.71 -11.16 -12.14
C ARG A 27 -26.38 -10.51 -12.47
N SER A 28 -26.29 -9.91 -13.65
CA SER A 28 -25.12 -9.18 -14.11
C SER A 28 -24.92 -8.03 -13.13
N ALA A 29 -24.10 -8.27 -12.11
CA ALA A 29 -23.67 -7.25 -11.19
C ALA A 29 -22.87 -6.25 -12.01
N ARG A 30 -23.30 -4.99 -11.97
CA ARG A 30 -22.55 -3.91 -12.58
C ARG A 30 -21.11 -3.99 -12.03
N PRO A 31 -20.07 -4.00 -12.89
CA PRO A 31 -18.70 -4.05 -12.40
C PRO A 31 -18.47 -2.87 -11.45
N PRO A 32 -17.76 -3.08 -10.32
CA PRO A 32 -17.50 -2.03 -9.36
C PRO A 32 -16.83 -0.84 -10.06
N GLN A 33 -17.33 0.37 -9.79
CA GLN A 33 -16.69 1.57 -10.32
C GLN A 33 -15.31 1.73 -9.66
N PRO A 34 -14.23 1.92 -10.44
CA PRO A 34 -12.93 2.21 -9.87
C PRO A 34 -12.98 3.55 -9.14
N LEU A 35 -12.39 3.59 -7.95
CA LEU A 35 -12.26 4.84 -7.20
C LEU A 35 -11.32 5.81 -7.91
N PRO A 36 -11.53 7.14 -7.73
CA PRO A 36 -10.51 8.11 -8.10
C PRO A 36 -9.23 7.80 -7.33
N THR A 37 -8.10 7.75 -8.04
CA THR A 37 -6.79 7.53 -7.44
C THR A 37 -6.21 8.79 -6.80
N ASP A 38 -6.78 9.96 -7.11
CA ASP A 38 -6.36 11.23 -6.52
C ASP A 38 -7.54 12.18 -6.30
N PHE A 39 -7.42 13.00 -5.27
CA PHE A 39 -8.34 14.08 -4.96
C PHE A 39 -7.55 15.28 -4.42
N LEU A 40 -8.04 16.48 -4.71
CA LEU A 40 -7.37 17.73 -4.34
C LEU A 40 -7.44 17.95 -2.82
N ASN A 41 -6.28 18.09 -2.19
CA ASN A 41 -6.22 18.50 -0.79
C ASN A 41 -6.91 19.85 -0.59
N GLY A 42 -7.75 19.94 0.45
CA GLY A 42 -8.56 21.12 0.71
C GLY A 42 -9.71 21.32 -0.28
N GLY A 43 -9.97 20.36 -1.17
CA GLY A 43 -11.15 20.32 -2.03
C GLY A 43 -12.40 19.80 -1.30
N ALA A 44 -13.52 19.85 -2.00
CA ALA A 44 -14.74 19.14 -1.60
C ALA A 44 -14.57 17.63 -1.80
N CYS A 45 -15.20 16.86 -0.94
CA CYS A 45 -15.27 15.41 -0.99
C CYS A 45 -16.73 15.03 -1.24
N GLU A 46 -17.13 14.99 -2.50
CA GLU A 46 -18.50 14.64 -2.87
C GLU A 46 -18.84 13.21 -2.39
N PRO A 47 -20.07 12.96 -1.91
CA PRO A 47 -20.52 11.63 -1.55
C PRO A 47 -20.41 10.66 -2.74
N LEU A 48 -19.79 9.50 -2.52
CA LEU A 48 -19.51 8.54 -3.59
C LEU A 48 -20.69 7.61 -3.91
N GLY A 49 -21.61 7.41 -2.96
CA GLY A 49 -22.77 6.54 -3.14
C GLY A 49 -22.41 5.07 -3.42
N LEU A 50 -21.31 4.58 -2.86
CA LEU A 50 -20.85 3.20 -3.05
C LEU A 50 -21.45 2.29 -1.98
N ASP A 51 -22.12 1.21 -2.39
CA ASP A 51 -22.81 0.27 -1.49
C ASP A 51 -21.89 -0.37 -0.43
N ARG A 52 -20.59 -0.43 -0.72
CA ARG A 52 -19.56 -0.99 0.15
C ARG A 52 -18.91 0.02 1.10
N LEU A 53 -19.42 1.25 1.17
CA LEU A 53 -19.00 2.31 2.09
C LEU A 53 -20.24 2.96 2.74
N PRO A 54 -20.07 3.69 3.86
CA PRO A 54 -21.14 4.52 4.40
C PRO A 54 -21.71 5.48 3.34
N SER A 55 -23.01 5.79 3.41
CA SER A 55 -23.68 6.65 2.42
C SER A 55 -23.13 8.08 2.38
N ASP A 56 -22.52 8.53 3.48
CA ASP A 56 -21.84 9.81 3.65
C ASP A 56 -20.31 9.69 3.45
N ALA A 57 -19.83 8.62 2.82
CA ALA A 57 -18.43 8.50 2.42
C ALA A 57 -18.14 9.38 1.19
N GLY A 58 -17.12 10.23 1.31
CA GLY A 58 -16.52 11.02 0.23
C GLY A 58 -15.00 10.81 0.20
N CYS A 59 -14.31 11.31 -0.85
CA CYS A 59 -12.85 11.18 -1.04
C CYS A 59 -12.30 9.82 -0.59
N ALA A 60 -12.41 8.80 -1.45
CA ALA A 60 -11.89 7.48 -1.15
C ALA A 60 -10.72 7.13 -2.07
N SER A 61 -9.81 6.31 -1.56
CA SER A 61 -8.69 5.73 -2.30
C SER A 61 -8.55 4.27 -1.90
N GLU A 62 -8.09 3.44 -2.84
CA GLU A 62 -8.01 2.01 -2.66
C GLU A 62 -6.67 1.45 -3.10
N ILE A 63 -6.25 0.41 -2.40
CA ILE A 63 -5.15 -0.43 -2.82
C ILE A 63 -5.44 -1.88 -2.45
N GLU A 64 -4.77 -2.79 -3.15
CA GLU A 64 -4.91 -4.24 -3.01
C GLU A 64 -3.62 -4.84 -2.44
N GLY A 65 -3.75 -5.94 -1.69
CA GLY A 65 -2.65 -6.66 -1.03
C GLY A 65 -3.19 -7.87 -0.28
N ASP A 66 -2.33 -8.78 0.16
CA ASP A 66 -2.70 -9.95 0.97
C ASP A 66 -2.39 -9.65 2.45
N ALA A 67 -3.34 -9.11 3.21
CA ALA A 67 -3.10 -8.62 4.58
C ALA A 67 -2.99 -9.76 5.61
N ASP A 68 -3.71 -10.85 5.41
CA ASP A 68 -3.79 -11.97 6.36
C ASP A 68 -2.94 -13.19 5.95
N GLY A 69 -2.34 -13.16 4.77
CA GLY A 69 -1.43 -14.20 4.27
C GLY A 69 -2.17 -15.45 3.78
N ASP A 70 -3.47 -15.34 3.48
CA ASP A 70 -4.27 -16.46 2.99
C ASP A 70 -4.10 -16.72 1.48
N GLY A 71 -3.37 -15.84 0.77
CA GLY A 71 -3.12 -15.90 -0.66
C GLY A 71 -4.22 -15.27 -1.52
N SER A 72 -5.28 -14.76 -0.92
CA SER A 72 -6.35 -13.98 -1.56
C SER A 72 -5.98 -12.50 -1.60
N ILE A 73 -6.62 -11.76 -2.51
CA ILE A 73 -6.46 -10.32 -2.57
C ILE A 73 -7.45 -9.67 -1.62
N ASP A 74 -6.93 -8.91 -0.67
CA ASP A 74 -7.67 -8.01 0.21
C ASP A 74 -7.66 -6.58 -0.34
N THR A 75 -8.59 -5.76 0.15
CA THR A 75 -8.73 -4.37 -0.26
C THR A 75 -8.70 -3.45 0.95
N LEU A 76 -7.72 -2.53 0.97
CA LEU A 76 -7.71 -1.41 1.90
C LEU A 76 -8.32 -0.18 1.21
N THR A 77 -9.37 0.37 1.82
CA THR A 77 -9.98 1.64 1.44
C THR A 77 -9.70 2.70 2.50
N VAL A 78 -9.11 3.83 2.12
CA VAL A 78 -9.03 5.03 2.96
C VAL A 78 -10.08 6.01 2.45
N TYR A 79 -10.99 6.45 3.31
CA TYR A 79 -12.12 7.32 2.94
C TYR A 79 -12.43 8.37 4.00
N ALA A 80 -13.09 9.46 3.61
CA ALA A 80 -13.62 10.45 4.54
C ALA A 80 -15.11 10.23 4.78
N LEU A 81 -15.58 10.41 6.02
CA LEU A 81 -16.98 10.75 6.26
C LEU A 81 -17.13 12.26 6.08
N VAL A 82 -18.11 12.68 5.29
CA VAL A 82 -18.29 14.09 4.91
C VAL A 82 -19.50 14.71 5.60
N GLY A 83 -19.49 16.03 5.74
CA GLY A 83 -20.63 16.82 6.20
C GLY A 83 -21.46 17.39 5.05
N ASP A 84 -22.46 18.20 5.39
CA ASP A 84 -23.33 18.88 4.41
C ASP A 84 -22.58 19.89 3.52
N ASP A 85 -21.40 20.35 3.97
CA ASP A 85 -20.50 21.24 3.23
C ASP A 85 -19.46 20.47 2.39
N GLU A 86 -19.63 19.15 2.26
CA GLU A 86 -18.75 18.22 1.54
C GLU A 86 -17.31 18.25 2.08
N ARG A 87 -17.11 18.71 3.33
CA ARG A 87 -15.81 18.67 3.99
C ARG A 87 -15.61 17.37 4.75
N PRO A 88 -14.40 16.79 4.75
CA PRO A 88 -14.06 15.69 5.64
C PRO A 88 -14.30 16.07 7.10
N ARG A 89 -15.10 15.28 7.80
CA ARG A 89 -15.30 15.37 9.26
C ARG A 89 -14.39 14.41 10.01
N SER A 90 -14.13 13.26 9.43
CA SER A 90 -13.26 12.21 9.96
C SER A 90 -12.74 11.34 8.83
N TRP A 91 -11.55 10.80 9.00
CA TRP A 91 -10.97 9.83 8.08
C TRP A 91 -11.05 8.43 8.67
N HIS A 92 -11.22 7.44 7.79
CA HIS A 92 -11.39 6.05 8.16
C HIS A 92 -10.55 5.15 7.24
N MET A 93 -10.19 3.99 7.75
CA MET A 93 -9.60 2.88 7.01
C MET A 93 -10.54 1.69 7.12
N ARG A 94 -10.92 1.15 5.97
CA ARG A 94 -11.68 -0.09 5.86
C ARG A 94 -10.85 -1.14 5.16
N LEU A 95 -10.56 -2.25 5.84
CA LEU A 95 -9.95 -3.44 5.27
C LEU A 95 -11.04 -4.48 5.01
N ALA A 96 -11.16 -4.94 3.78
CA ALA A 96 -12.02 -6.06 3.41
C ALA A 96 -11.15 -7.26 3.02
N THR A 97 -11.30 -8.35 3.77
CA THR A 97 -10.63 -9.64 3.51
C THR A 97 -11.65 -10.75 3.26
N SER A 98 -11.17 -11.95 2.94
CA SER A 98 -12.02 -13.15 2.83
C SER A 98 -12.73 -13.50 4.15
N ALA A 99 -12.10 -13.14 5.30
CA ALA A 99 -12.60 -13.41 6.64
C ALA A 99 -13.62 -12.38 7.14
N GLY A 100 -13.62 -11.16 6.60
CA GLY A 100 -14.58 -10.12 6.99
C GLY A 100 -14.19 -8.71 6.60
N VAL A 101 -14.91 -7.74 7.14
CA VAL A 101 -14.65 -6.32 6.95
C VAL A 101 -14.34 -5.69 8.29
N HIS A 102 -13.20 -5.02 8.38
CA HIS A 102 -12.80 -4.20 9.51
C HIS A 102 -12.79 -2.72 9.11
N ASP A 103 -13.25 -1.85 10.01
CA ASP A 103 -13.38 -0.42 9.76
C ASP A 103 -12.97 0.34 11.02
N GLN A 104 -12.05 1.29 10.87
CA GLN A 104 -11.49 2.06 11.99
C GLN A 104 -11.26 3.52 11.62
N ILE A 105 -11.27 4.38 12.63
CA ILE A 105 -10.89 5.79 12.48
C ILE A 105 -9.39 5.87 12.19
N LEU A 106 -9.03 6.67 11.18
CA LEU A 106 -7.67 7.05 10.87
C LEU A 106 -7.37 8.43 11.47
N ASP A 107 -6.41 8.49 12.39
CA ASP A 107 -5.88 9.77 12.85
C ASP A 107 -4.99 10.39 11.76
N ALA A 108 -5.57 11.36 11.04
CA ALA A 108 -4.87 12.09 9.98
C ALA A 108 -3.91 13.17 10.53
N GLY A 109 -3.78 13.30 11.85
CA GLY A 109 -2.86 14.19 12.57
C GLY A 109 -3.21 15.68 12.52
N ASN A 110 -3.88 16.17 11.47
CA ASN A 110 -4.40 17.53 11.40
C ASN A 110 -5.65 17.62 10.50
N PRO A 111 -6.51 18.64 10.68
CA PRO A 111 -7.78 18.77 9.96
C PRO A 111 -7.65 19.12 8.46
N PHE A 112 -6.45 19.47 7.99
CA PHE A 112 -6.17 19.77 6.59
C PHE A 112 -5.49 18.60 5.86
N SER A 113 -5.27 17.49 6.55
CA SER A 113 -4.77 16.25 5.97
C SER A 113 -5.84 15.56 5.15
N TYR A 114 -5.45 15.11 3.97
CA TYR A 114 -6.28 14.33 3.04
C TYR A 114 -5.59 12.97 2.82
N PRO A 115 -5.65 12.06 3.80
CA PRO A 115 -4.98 10.77 3.71
C PRO A 115 -5.50 9.92 2.56
N ARG A 116 -4.63 9.03 2.06
CA ARG A 116 -4.94 8.09 0.99
C ARG A 116 -4.13 6.81 1.09
N ALA A 117 -4.69 5.71 0.63
CA ALA A 117 -3.95 4.48 0.38
C ALA A 117 -2.96 4.72 -0.77
N VAL A 118 -1.70 4.33 -0.59
CA VAL A 118 -0.63 4.58 -1.57
C VAL A 118 -0.03 3.27 -2.10
N GLY A 119 -0.01 2.22 -1.28
CA GLY A 119 0.63 0.97 -1.64
C GLY A 119 0.41 -0.11 -0.59
N ALA A 120 0.54 -1.37 -0.98
CA ALA A 120 0.72 -2.52 -0.11
C ALA A 120 1.93 -3.36 -0.56
N ALA A 121 2.76 -3.84 0.37
CA ALA A 121 3.87 -4.73 0.06
C ALA A 121 4.23 -5.59 1.27
N ASP A 122 4.71 -6.80 1.02
CA ASP A 122 5.37 -7.65 2.03
C ASP A 122 6.77 -7.08 2.31
N VAL A 123 6.86 -6.20 3.32
CA VAL A 123 8.05 -5.44 3.69
C VAL A 123 9.01 -6.31 4.49
N ASN A 124 8.51 -7.15 5.39
CA ASN A 124 9.31 -7.98 6.29
C ASN A 124 9.58 -9.40 5.74
N GLY A 125 8.92 -9.80 4.66
CA GLY A 125 9.07 -11.12 4.03
C GLY A 125 8.29 -12.24 4.72
N ASP A 126 7.25 -11.93 5.50
CA ASP A 126 6.44 -12.91 6.22
C ASP A 126 5.28 -13.49 5.40
N GLY A 127 5.10 -13.00 4.16
CA GLY A 127 4.04 -13.41 3.25
C GLY A 127 2.75 -12.60 3.40
N ARG A 128 2.71 -11.61 4.30
CA ARG A 128 1.59 -10.68 4.50
C ARG A 128 2.00 -9.30 4.02
N SER A 129 1.02 -8.52 3.60
CA SER A 129 1.23 -7.17 3.07
C SER A 129 1.08 -6.13 4.18
N GLU A 130 2.08 -5.26 4.29
CA GLU A 130 1.96 -4.00 4.99
C GLU A 130 1.45 -2.88 4.08
N TRP A 131 0.75 -1.92 4.67
CA TRP A 131 -0.01 -0.92 3.95
C TRP A 131 0.56 0.48 4.15
N PHE A 132 0.95 1.11 3.06
CA PHE A 132 1.44 2.49 3.02
C PHE A 132 0.26 3.44 2.86
N VAL A 133 0.02 4.26 3.88
CA VAL A 133 -1.02 5.29 3.86
C VAL A 133 -0.34 6.64 3.94
N LYS A 134 -0.60 7.51 2.94
CA LYS A 134 -0.24 8.92 3.06
C LYS A 134 -1.11 9.53 4.13
N THR A 135 -0.51 10.16 5.12
CA THR A 135 -1.24 10.83 6.21
C THR A 135 -1.14 12.34 6.13
N LEU A 136 -0.11 12.88 5.46
CA LEU A 136 0.09 14.31 5.36
C LEU A 136 0.78 14.70 4.06
N ASP A 137 0.40 15.84 3.50
CA ASP A 137 1.22 16.56 2.52
C ASP A 137 1.90 17.73 3.24
N LEU A 138 3.23 17.77 3.16
CA LEU A 138 4.08 18.78 3.76
C LEU A 138 4.62 19.67 2.64
N ALA A 139 4.20 20.93 2.65
CA ALA A 139 4.78 21.97 1.83
C ALA A 139 5.68 22.88 2.68
N SER A 140 6.99 22.84 2.49
CA SER A 140 7.91 23.76 3.19
C SER A 140 9.05 24.21 2.28
N HIS A 141 9.26 25.53 2.22
CA HIS A 141 10.29 26.18 1.39
C HIS A 141 10.29 25.73 -0.08
N GLY A 142 9.11 25.53 -0.68
CA GLY A 142 8.96 25.05 -2.06
C GLY A 142 9.17 23.55 -2.24
N THR A 143 9.29 22.80 -1.15
CA THR A 143 9.36 21.34 -1.19
C THR A 143 8.01 20.72 -0.96
N ALA A 144 7.62 19.78 -1.83
CA ALA A 144 6.46 18.93 -1.61
C ALA A 144 6.95 17.55 -1.13
N TRP A 145 6.68 17.25 0.15
CA TRP A 145 6.83 15.92 0.70
C TRP A 145 5.46 15.33 1.01
N LYS A 146 5.35 14.03 0.81
CA LYS A 146 4.27 13.20 1.34
C LYS A 146 4.83 12.53 2.59
N GLN A 147 4.12 12.63 3.71
CA GLN A 147 4.36 11.77 4.87
C GLN A 147 3.50 10.53 4.74
N LEU A 148 4.13 9.37 4.82
CA LEU A 148 3.48 8.07 4.84
C LEU A 148 3.66 7.44 6.22
N ASN A 149 2.63 6.73 6.66
CA ASN A 149 2.71 5.77 7.76
C ASN A 149 2.59 4.36 7.17
N LEU A 150 3.16 3.38 7.87
CA LEU A 150 3.03 1.97 7.55
C LEU A 150 2.05 1.33 8.54
N PHE A 151 1.16 0.48 8.06
CA PHE A 151 0.18 -0.25 8.87
C PHE A 151 0.31 -1.75 8.65
N VAL A 152 0.15 -2.52 9.71
CA VAL A 152 0.13 -3.98 9.72
C VAL A 152 -1.22 -4.46 10.24
N LEU A 153 -1.73 -5.59 9.74
CA LEU A 153 -2.90 -6.23 10.33
C LEU A 153 -2.48 -7.06 11.55
N VAL A 154 -2.99 -6.70 12.73
CA VAL A 154 -2.81 -7.45 13.98
C VAL A 154 -4.18 -7.95 14.42
N GLU A 155 -4.34 -9.27 14.39
CA GLU A 155 -5.65 -9.93 14.59
C GLU A 155 -6.70 -9.40 13.61
N THR A 156 -7.48 -8.39 14.00
CA THR A 156 -8.50 -7.73 13.17
C THR A 156 -8.20 -6.27 12.87
N ASP A 157 -7.23 -5.66 13.56
CA ASP A 157 -7.05 -4.22 13.58
C ASP A 157 -5.84 -3.82 12.73
N LEU A 158 -5.94 -2.70 12.01
CA LEU A 158 -4.77 -2.09 11.35
C LEU A 158 -4.03 -1.25 12.37
N GLU A 159 -2.90 -1.77 12.81
CA GLU A 159 -2.02 -1.10 13.75
C GLU A 159 -0.91 -0.34 13.01
N ILE A 160 -0.61 0.85 13.51
CA ILE A 160 0.47 1.67 12.96
C ILE A 160 1.82 1.09 13.38
N VAL A 161 2.74 1.01 12.42
CA VAL A 161 4.12 0.63 12.68
C VAL A 161 4.85 1.76 13.39
N THR A 162 5.61 1.41 14.42
CA THR A 162 6.34 2.35 15.28
C THR A 162 7.85 2.14 15.23
N HIS A 163 8.59 3.14 15.68
CA HIS A 163 10.02 3.06 15.96
C HIS A 163 10.28 3.80 17.27
N GLU A 164 10.87 3.11 18.25
CA GLU A 164 11.12 3.68 19.59
C GLU A 164 9.83 4.20 20.27
N GLY A 165 8.70 3.52 20.05
CA GLY A 165 7.39 3.84 20.64
C GLY A 165 6.60 4.94 19.91
N GLU A 166 7.17 5.55 18.87
CA GLU A 166 6.51 6.61 18.09
C GLU A 166 6.13 6.11 16.70
N PRO A 167 5.02 6.60 16.09
CA PRO A 167 4.68 6.31 14.70
C PRO A 167 5.87 6.49 13.75
N LEU A 168 6.17 5.47 12.94
CA LEU A 168 7.22 5.56 11.94
C LEU A 168 6.78 6.45 10.77
N ALA A 169 7.04 7.74 10.91
CA ALA A 169 6.77 8.73 9.87
C ALA A 169 7.84 8.66 8.76
N MET A 170 7.41 8.26 7.56
CA MET A 170 8.28 8.14 6.39
C MET A 170 8.01 9.28 5.41
N ARG A 171 9.03 9.80 4.75
CA ARG A 171 8.89 10.90 3.77
C ARG A 171 9.19 10.43 2.37
N VAL A 172 8.36 10.86 1.43
CA VAL A 172 8.53 10.63 0.00
C VAL A 172 8.41 11.96 -0.75
N GLY A 173 9.31 12.21 -1.69
CA GLY A 173 9.34 13.43 -2.50
C GLY A 173 10.54 14.31 -2.18
N GLY A 174 10.46 15.60 -2.50
CA GLY A 174 11.59 16.50 -2.34
C GLY A 174 11.64 17.68 -3.32
N ILE A 175 12.83 18.26 -3.44
CA ILE A 175 13.20 19.33 -4.38
C ILE A 175 14.43 18.91 -5.19
N SER A 176 14.81 19.71 -6.19
CA SER A 176 15.99 19.49 -7.05
C SER A 176 17.34 19.30 -6.35
N ARG A 177 17.44 19.51 -5.03
CA ARG A 177 18.66 19.34 -4.22
C ARG A 177 18.52 18.39 -3.04
N LEU A 178 17.33 17.86 -2.81
CA LEU A 178 17.03 17.00 -1.68
C LEU A 178 15.87 16.07 -2.04
N GLY A 179 16.12 14.78 -2.03
CA GLY A 179 15.10 13.74 -2.17
C GLY A 179 15.03 12.85 -0.93
N GLU A 180 13.81 12.47 -0.56
CA GLU A 180 13.51 11.39 0.38
C GLU A 180 12.61 10.34 -0.31
N GLY A 181 12.90 9.06 -0.04
CA GLY A 181 12.18 7.94 -0.62
C GLY A 181 12.17 6.74 0.31
N ILE A 182 11.48 5.69 -0.11
CA ILE A 182 11.35 4.44 0.66
C ILE A 182 11.67 3.28 -0.28
N ALA A 183 12.34 2.25 0.22
CA ALA A 183 12.50 0.99 -0.48
C ALA A 183 12.29 -0.20 0.44
N CYS A 184 11.97 -1.36 -0.13
CA CYS A 184 11.82 -2.61 0.61
C CYS A 184 12.77 -3.73 0.12
N PRO A 185 14.09 -3.61 0.32
CA PRO A 185 15.04 -4.62 -0.15
C PRO A 185 15.09 -5.83 0.79
N GLY A 186 14.66 -6.99 0.29
CA GLY A 186 14.97 -8.29 0.91
C GLY A 186 14.46 -8.46 2.34
N GLY A 187 13.19 -8.11 2.60
CA GLY A 187 12.58 -8.24 3.94
C GLY A 187 12.94 -7.10 4.90
N HIS A 188 13.44 -5.98 4.39
CA HIS A 188 13.79 -4.80 5.18
C HIS A 188 13.08 -3.57 4.67
N LEU A 189 12.77 -2.65 5.58
CA LEU A 189 12.36 -1.30 5.25
C LEU A 189 13.59 -0.39 5.18
N ALA A 190 13.76 0.34 4.07
CA ALA A 190 14.85 1.28 3.87
C ALA A 190 14.33 2.69 3.64
N LEU A 191 14.70 3.64 4.52
CA LEU A 191 14.42 5.06 4.34
C LEU A 191 15.59 5.71 3.62
N LEU A 192 15.34 6.19 2.41
CA LEU A 192 16.33 6.71 1.48
C LEU A 192 16.37 8.25 1.56
N ARG A 193 17.57 8.81 1.49
CA ARG A 193 17.78 10.26 1.39
C ARG A 193 18.93 10.57 0.45
N ALA A 194 18.81 11.60 -0.37
CA ALA A 194 19.90 12.13 -1.19
C ALA A 194 19.93 13.66 -1.14
N GLU A 195 21.12 14.24 -0.95
CA GLU A 195 21.32 15.69 -0.84
C GLU A 195 22.47 16.15 -1.73
N ALA A 196 22.23 17.18 -2.55
CA ALA A 196 23.24 17.80 -3.39
C ALA A 196 24.26 18.58 -2.53
N ARG A 197 25.55 18.37 -2.80
CA ARG A 197 26.68 19.01 -2.09
C ARG A 197 27.33 20.15 -2.89
N ASN A 198 26.81 20.47 -4.06
CA ASN A 198 27.32 21.57 -4.88
C ASN A 198 26.18 22.29 -5.61
N VAL A 199 26.45 23.52 -6.04
CA VAL A 199 25.46 24.38 -6.70
C VAL A 199 25.01 23.86 -8.07
N ARG A 200 25.84 23.03 -8.71
CA ARG A 200 25.56 22.39 -9.99
C ARG A 200 24.79 21.08 -9.86
N ASN A 201 24.55 20.60 -8.64
CA ASN A 201 23.85 19.35 -8.37
C ASN A 201 24.46 18.12 -9.06
N THR A 202 25.79 18.10 -9.24
CA THR A 202 26.52 16.98 -9.84
C THR A 202 27.19 16.07 -8.79
N ARG A 203 27.21 16.51 -7.53
CA ARG A 203 27.76 15.72 -6.42
C ARG A 203 26.69 15.56 -5.35
N TRP A 204 26.26 14.34 -5.10
CA TRP A 204 25.22 14.01 -4.14
C TRP A 204 25.78 13.13 -3.02
N VAL A 205 25.35 13.37 -1.79
CA VAL A 205 25.52 12.41 -0.70
C VAL A 205 24.18 11.72 -0.51
N SER A 206 24.17 10.41 -0.69
CA SER A 206 23.00 9.59 -0.43
C SER A 206 23.21 8.69 0.78
N SER A 207 22.13 8.40 1.49
CA SER A 207 22.12 7.50 2.63
C SER A 207 20.86 6.64 2.64
N ALA A 208 20.96 5.43 3.19
CA ALA A 208 19.83 4.60 3.52
C ALA A 208 19.88 4.25 5.01
N ARG A 209 18.76 4.42 5.72
CA ARG A 209 18.55 3.85 7.06
C ARG A 209 17.74 2.58 6.90
N ILE A 210 18.27 1.45 7.34
CA ILE A 210 17.67 0.14 7.15
C ILE A 210 17.07 -0.32 8.48
N PHE A 211 15.87 -0.88 8.42
CA PHE A 211 15.09 -1.36 9.55
C PHE A 211 14.60 -2.78 9.28
N THR A 212 14.52 -3.60 10.33
CA THR A 212 13.66 -4.78 10.37
C THR A 212 12.32 -4.39 10.94
N LEU A 213 11.26 -5.07 10.50
CA LEU A 213 9.90 -4.94 11.03
C LEU A 213 9.52 -6.27 11.68
N GLU A 214 9.14 -6.23 12.95
CA GLU A 214 8.65 -7.39 13.71
C GLU A 214 7.33 -6.99 14.39
N GLY A 215 6.22 -7.57 13.94
CA GLY A 215 4.89 -7.12 14.37
C GLY A 215 4.68 -5.65 14.00
N THR A 216 4.44 -4.80 15.02
CA THR A 216 4.20 -3.36 14.86
C THR A 216 5.43 -2.50 15.16
N GLU A 217 6.58 -3.10 15.44
CA GLU A 217 7.78 -2.36 15.82
C GLU A 217 8.90 -2.52 14.80
N THR A 218 9.60 -1.42 14.54
CA THR A 218 10.82 -1.45 13.72
C THR A 218 12.07 -1.29 14.56
N THR A 219 13.07 -2.12 14.25
CA THR A 219 14.41 -2.02 14.83
C THR A 219 15.39 -1.49 13.80
N PHE A 220 16.18 -0.48 14.18
CA PHE A 220 17.24 0.04 13.32
C PHE A 220 18.36 -1.01 13.18
N VAL A 221 18.70 -1.34 11.93
CA VAL A 221 19.77 -2.30 11.61
C VAL A 221 21.06 -1.55 11.34
N GLU A 222 21.06 -0.70 10.31
CA GLU A 222 22.26 -0.01 9.89
C GLU A 222 21.96 1.25 9.08
N ARG A 223 23.01 2.05 8.87
CA ARG A 223 23.00 3.17 7.94
C ARG A 223 24.12 3.01 6.93
N THR A 224 23.77 3.02 5.66
CA THR A 224 24.74 3.12 4.56
C THR A 224 24.78 4.54 4.02
N SER A 225 25.93 4.94 3.47
CA SER A 225 26.11 6.26 2.86
C SER A 225 27.11 6.18 1.72
N GLN A 226 26.85 6.89 0.63
CA GLN A 226 27.74 6.96 -0.53
C GLN A 226 27.67 8.34 -1.20
N THR A 227 28.77 8.71 -1.86
CA THR A 227 28.80 9.89 -2.73
C THR A 227 28.52 9.47 -4.16
N LEU A 228 27.50 10.06 -4.78
CA LEU A 228 27.18 9.88 -6.20
C LEU A 228 27.72 11.07 -6.98
N HIS A 229 28.35 10.78 -8.12
CA HIS A 229 28.75 11.78 -9.11
C HIS A 229 27.86 11.58 -10.33
N LEU A 230 27.05 12.59 -10.63
CA LEU A 230 26.01 12.56 -11.65
C LEU A 230 26.20 13.76 -12.59
N ASP A 231 25.80 13.61 -13.85
CA ASP A 231 25.99 14.67 -14.84
C ASP A 231 24.98 15.82 -14.68
N ASP A 232 23.77 15.51 -14.20
CA ASP A 232 22.68 16.48 -13.97
C ASP A 232 21.79 16.05 -12.78
N TYR A 233 21.00 16.97 -12.24
CA TYR A 233 20.03 16.71 -11.16
C TYR A 233 18.79 15.91 -11.61
N ASN A 234 18.57 15.77 -12.92
CA ASN A 234 17.52 14.94 -13.50
C ASN A 234 18.00 13.51 -13.82
N ASP A 235 19.17 13.11 -13.32
CA ASP A 235 19.69 11.76 -13.55
C ASP A 235 18.70 10.70 -13.00
N PRO A 236 18.27 9.71 -13.80
CA PRO A 236 17.32 8.68 -13.37
C PRO A 236 17.77 7.89 -12.14
N ALA A 237 19.07 7.83 -11.84
CA ALA A 237 19.58 7.21 -10.60
C ALA A 237 19.07 7.90 -9.33
N LEU A 238 18.58 9.15 -9.45
CA LEU A 238 18.00 9.90 -8.34
C LEU A 238 16.52 9.56 -8.10
N ASN A 239 15.80 9.00 -9.07
CA ASN A 239 14.35 8.75 -8.96
C ASN A 239 13.98 7.97 -7.69
N ARG A 240 14.84 7.04 -7.26
CA ARG A 240 14.64 6.25 -6.04
C ARG A 240 14.58 7.04 -4.75
N PHE A 241 15.13 8.25 -4.75
CA PHE A 241 15.10 9.15 -3.61
C PHE A 241 13.89 10.09 -3.66
N TYR A 242 12.89 9.87 -4.50
CA TYR A 242 11.67 10.68 -4.54
C TYR A 242 10.39 9.84 -4.56
N GLN A 243 10.51 8.52 -4.41
CA GLN A 243 9.44 7.57 -4.66
C GLN A 243 9.43 6.45 -3.60
N LEU A 244 8.32 5.71 -3.59
CA LEU A 244 8.17 4.45 -2.86
C LEU A 244 8.54 3.29 -3.80
N HIS A 245 9.54 2.50 -3.42
CA HIS A 245 10.08 1.37 -4.17
C HIS A 245 10.06 0.08 -3.37
N CYS A 246 8.87 -0.49 -3.21
CA CYS A 246 8.72 -1.83 -2.65
C CYS A 246 8.30 -2.77 -3.77
N ARG A 247 8.72 -4.04 -3.71
CA ARG A 247 8.32 -5.02 -4.75
C ARG A 247 6.79 -5.02 -4.84
N GLN A 248 6.26 -5.20 -6.06
CA GLN A 248 4.83 -5.11 -6.39
C GLN A 248 4.19 -3.70 -6.29
N LEU A 249 4.94 -2.67 -5.89
CA LEU A 249 4.50 -1.27 -5.92
C LEU A 249 5.43 -0.41 -6.78
N SER A 250 4.97 -0.04 -7.96
CA SER A 250 5.53 1.11 -8.68
C SER A 250 4.45 2.19 -8.77
N HIS A 251 4.37 3.05 -7.77
CA HIS A 251 3.57 4.28 -7.84
C HIS A 251 4.52 5.44 -8.16
N SER A 252 4.40 6.03 -9.35
CA SER A 252 5.08 7.27 -9.70
C SER A 252 4.40 8.42 -8.96
N ALA A 253 5.18 9.14 -8.14
CA ALA A 253 4.72 10.25 -7.30
C ALA A 253 4.21 11.46 -8.08
#